data_AF-A0A0G1GAX8-F1
#
_entry.id   AF-A0A0G1GAX8-F1
#
_cell.length_a   1.000
_cell.length_b   1.000
_cell.length_c   1.000
_cell.angle_alpha   90.00
_cell.angle_beta   90.00
_cell.angle_gamma   90.00
#
_symmetry.space_group_name_H-M   'P 1'
#
loop_
_entity.id
_entity.type
_entity.pdbx_description
1 polymer ?
#
loop_
_entity_poly.entity_id
_entity_poly.type
_entity_poly.pdbx_seq_one_letter_code
_entity_poly.pdbx_strand_id
1 'polypeptide(L)'
;MRDIRPVNILFTSIVFLFVVYLTGALDLAITASVIASALLFRFQSVWLFLSALIVFAFYLVTIFLSLKIKLVTDFSVSSYLLFASGLLLYFLEGQKSRWQINLPVLDKFPVDRNNLVKLGAILFFTFLVYPLTGPNFGAIFGYIAFLYLFKKSEGRYAFIVALFFLILCPFLLIAKREKVAEESAIFTYYFLVIGTFQEIIDMFRSPTSEDEPIEDDGENSLGYTLLDYRKKMHSVHIKKLKLYTALVFILILILAGIFYGQKYLSNGKKLNLNLKLFNKTSKQLPTVTPSPADMSPTPTLTQVELKDRIASDSFNLKVSVLNGTDIAGLAASTGAKLKTAGFNNVDTGNTPEAYQTWRLSIKEKEDLLIEYLKAILELKQLDVIEATGGAVYDLEIIAGKSSQ
;
A
#
# COMPACT_ATOMS: atom_id res chain seq x y z
N MET A 1 31.89 30.89 16.57
CA MET A 1 31.85 29.48 17.02
C MET A 1 31.58 29.48 18.52
N ARG A 2 30.66 28.64 19.03
CA ARG A 2 30.49 28.47 20.49
C ARG A 2 31.59 27.56 21.01
N ASP A 3 32.15 27.85 22.18
CA ASP A 3 33.15 26.99 22.81
C ASP A 3 32.57 25.62 23.14
N ILE A 4 33.16 24.60 22.53
CA ILE A 4 32.80 23.20 22.72
C ILE A 4 33.46 22.73 24.01
N ARG A 5 32.65 22.51 25.06
CA ARG A 5 33.17 22.00 26.35
C ARG A 5 33.62 20.53 26.17
N PRO A 6 34.85 20.16 26.54
CA PRO A 6 35.36 18.79 26.39
C PRO A 6 34.47 17.74 27.07
N VAL A 7 33.85 18.09 28.20
CA VAL A 7 32.91 17.23 28.94
C VAL A 7 31.70 16.80 28.09
N ASN A 8 31.20 17.68 27.21
CA ASN A 8 30.07 17.36 26.35
C ASN A 8 30.45 16.33 25.27
N ILE A 9 31.66 16.42 24.73
CA ILE A 9 32.21 15.45 23.75
C ILE A 9 32.37 14.09 24.42
N LEU A 10 32.95 14.08 25.63
CA LEU A 10 33.12 12.85 26.42
C LEU A 10 31.77 12.19 26.71
N PHE A 11 30.77 12.95 27.17
CA PHE A 11 29.44 12.41 27.45
C PHE A 11 28.78 11.82 26.21
N THR A 12 28.84 12.54 25.08
CA THR A 12 28.31 12.06 23.79
C THR A 12 28.97 10.73 23.38
N SER A 13 30.29 10.63 23.56
CA SER A 13 31.06 9.42 23.25
C SER A 13 30.68 8.25 24.19
N ILE A 14 30.43 8.54 25.47
CA ILE A 14 29.94 7.55 26.44
C ILE A 14 28.56 7.03 26.03
N VAL A 15 27.63 7.92 25.66
CA VAL A 15 26.30 7.51 25.17
C VAL A 15 26.40 6.61 23.96
N PHE A 16 27.27 6.96 22.99
CA PHE A 16 27.51 6.13 21.82
C PHE A 16 28.01 4.72 22.19
N LEU A 17 29.11 4.64 22.96
CA LEU A 17 29.69 3.35 23.37
C LEU A 17 28.71 2.51 24.19
N PHE A 18 27.93 3.14 25.06
CA PHE A 18 26.92 2.48 25.88
C PHE A 18 25.80 1.86 25.03
N VAL A 19 25.29 2.59 24.04
CA VAL A 19 24.24 2.07 23.15
C VAL A 19 24.77 0.94 22.26
N VAL A 20 26.01 1.07 21.72
CA VAL A 20 26.66 -0.02 20.98
C VAL A 20 26.80 -1.27 21.85
N TYR A 21 27.29 -1.12 23.08
CA TYR A 21 27.47 -2.23 24.01
C TYR A 21 26.17 -2.96 24.33
N LEU A 22 25.08 -2.22 24.58
CA LEU A 22 23.80 -2.82 24.96
C LEU A 22 23.04 -3.47 23.80
N THR A 23 23.10 -2.87 22.61
CA THR A 23 22.20 -3.23 21.51
C THR A 23 22.90 -3.92 20.35
N GLY A 24 24.22 -3.78 20.23
CA GLY A 24 24.99 -4.18 19.05
C GLY A 24 24.64 -3.40 17.78
N ALA A 25 23.73 -2.43 17.85
CA ALA A 25 23.18 -1.70 16.71
C ALA A 25 23.90 -0.35 16.53
N LEU A 26 24.73 -0.26 15.49
CA LEU A 26 25.55 0.91 15.20
C LEU A 26 24.69 2.15 14.85
N ASP A 27 23.62 1.95 14.09
CA ASP A 27 22.69 2.99 13.64
C ASP A 27 21.94 3.65 14.80
N LEU A 28 21.51 2.84 15.78
CA LEU A 28 20.84 3.32 16.99
C LEU A 28 21.83 4.13 17.86
N ALA A 29 23.07 3.67 17.95
CA ALA A 29 24.11 4.38 18.67
C ALA A 29 24.46 5.74 18.03
N ILE A 30 24.55 5.80 16.70
CA ILE A 30 24.73 7.06 15.96
C ILE A 30 23.55 8.00 16.25
N THR A 31 22.31 7.50 16.16
CA THR A 31 21.09 8.28 16.39
C THR A 31 21.05 8.85 17.82
N ALA A 32 21.30 8.01 18.83
CA ALA A 32 21.35 8.43 20.23
C ALA A 32 22.46 9.47 20.48
N SER A 33 23.61 9.29 19.86
CA SER A 33 24.75 10.22 19.94
C SER A 33 24.43 11.57 19.30
N VAL A 34 23.74 11.59 18.14
CA VAL A 34 23.28 12.81 17.48
C VAL A 34 22.24 13.54 18.34
N ILE A 35 21.30 12.82 18.97
CA ILE A 35 20.31 13.41 19.88
C ILE A 35 20.99 13.99 21.13
N ALA A 36 21.90 13.25 21.75
CA ALA A 36 22.67 13.71 22.91
C ALA A 36 23.52 14.94 22.56
N SER A 37 24.16 14.94 21.39
CA SER A 37 24.90 16.09 20.85
C SER A 37 23.99 17.31 20.69
N ALA A 38 22.81 17.13 20.09
CA ALA A 38 21.85 18.22 19.91
C ALA A 38 21.45 18.87 21.23
N LEU A 39 21.17 18.05 22.24
CA LEU A 39 20.84 18.49 23.60
C LEU A 39 22.01 19.24 24.27
N LEU A 40 23.22 18.67 24.22
CA LEU A 40 24.38 19.21 24.95
C LEU A 40 25.00 20.44 24.30
N PHE A 41 25.08 20.49 22.97
CA PHE A 41 25.67 21.61 22.24
C PHE A 41 24.68 22.75 21.98
N ARG A 42 23.40 22.56 22.34
CA ARG A 42 22.30 23.48 22.02
C ARG A 42 22.32 23.85 20.54
N PHE A 43 22.44 22.83 19.69
CA PHE A 43 22.26 23.00 18.26
C PHE A 43 20.88 23.56 18.02
N GLN A 44 20.74 24.46 17.04
CA GLN A 44 19.42 24.96 16.64
C GLN A 44 18.56 23.75 16.25
N SER A 45 17.52 23.48 17.04
CA SER A 45 16.63 22.33 16.89
C SER A 45 16.01 22.21 15.49
N VAL A 46 15.90 23.32 14.76
CA VAL A 46 15.42 23.35 13.37
C VAL A 46 16.30 22.53 12.43
N TRP A 47 17.63 22.62 12.53
CA TRP A 47 18.52 21.85 11.65
C TRP A 47 18.45 20.37 11.96
N LEU A 48 18.32 20.01 13.25
CA LEU A 48 18.09 18.64 13.65
C LEU A 48 16.73 18.14 13.14
N PHE A 49 15.67 18.94 13.28
CA PHE A 49 14.35 18.59 12.78
C PHE A 49 14.35 18.42 11.26
N LEU A 50 14.97 19.33 10.51
CA LEU A 50 15.00 19.28 9.06
C LEU A 50 15.84 18.11 8.55
N SER A 51 17.01 17.87 9.15
CA SER A 51 17.83 16.70 8.82
C SER A 51 17.14 15.39 9.19
N ALA A 52 16.48 15.32 10.35
CA ALA A 52 15.68 14.18 10.76
C ALA A 52 14.50 13.94 9.80
N LEU A 53 13.81 15.01 9.36
CA LEU A 53 12.75 14.96 8.37
C LEU A 53 13.27 14.45 7.02
N ILE A 54 14.46 14.86 6.58
CA ILE A 54 15.08 14.39 5.32
C ILE A 54 15.45 12.91 5.42
N VAL A 55 16.16 12.51 6.48
CA VAL A 55 16.55 11.10 6.70
C VAL A 55 15.31 10.21 6.77
N PHE A 56 14.29 10.70 7.46
CA PHE A 56 13.02 10.00 7.57
C PHE A 56 12.26 9.94 6.23
N ALA A 57 12.18 11.03 5.49
CA ALA A 57 11.60 11.05 4.15
C ALA A 57 12.33 10.09 3.19
N PHE A 58 13.66 10.04 3.26
CA PHE A 58 14.46 9.10 2.49
C PHE A 58 14.14 7.65 2.87
N TYR A 59 14.07 7.33 4.16
CA TYR A 59 13.65 6.01 4.63
C TYR A 59 12.26 5.63 4.08
N LEU A 60 11.29 6.54 4.14
CA LEU A 60 9.96 6.30 3.59
C LEU A 60 9.96 6.06 2.09
N VAL A 61 10.71 6.87 1.34
CA VAL A 61 10.86 6.68 -0.11
C VAL A 61 11.44 5.29 -0.39
N THR A 62 12.42 4.82 0.38
CA THR A 62 12.98 3.48 0.17
C THR A 62 12.02 2.34 0.50
N ILE A 63 11.22 2.46 1.57
CA ILE A 63 10.15 1.50 1.87
C ILE A 63 9.12 1.49 0.74
N PHE A 64 8.63 2.68 0.39
CA PHE A 64 7.59 2.86 -0.61
C PHE A 64 8.03 2.30 -1.97
N LEU A 65 9.26 2.59 -2.39
CA LEU A 65 9.85 2.07 -3.63
C LEU A 65 10.36 0.62 -3.51
N SER A 66 10.23 0.00 -2.34
CA SER A 66 10.76 -1.34 -2.04
C SER A 66 12.25 -1.49 -2.41
N LEU A 67 13.03 -0.42 -2.23
CA LEU A 67 14.46 -0.40 -2.54
C LEU A 67 15.19 -1.23 -1.49
N LYS A 68 15.76 -2.37 -1.89
CA LYS A 68 16.59 -3.22 -1.03
C LYS A 68 18.00 -2.63 -0.89
N ILE A 69 18.09 -1.42 -0.37
CA ILE A 69 19.37 -0.82 0.00
C ILE A 69 19.69 -1.34 1.39
N LYS A 70 20.70 -2.21 1.50
CA LYS A 70 21.10 -2.87 2.77
C LYS A 70 21.34 -1.85 3.90
N LEU A 71 21.82 -0.66 3.56
CA LEU A 71 22.02 0.45 4.49
C LEU A 71 20.70 0.97 5.11
N VAL A 72 19.57 0.85 4.41
CA VAL A 72 18.31 1.52 4.78
C VAL A 72 17.32 0.62 5.51
N THR A 73 17.41 -0.70 5.33
CA THR A 73 16.62 -1.66 6.11
C THR A 73 16.91 -1.60 7.60
N ASP A 74 18.14 -1.25 7.97
CA ASP A 74 18.55 -1.14 9.37
C ASP A 74 18.09 0.17 10.01
N PHE A 75 17.85 1.23 9.21
CA PHE A 75 17.47 2.56 9.71
C PHE A 75 16.03 2.69 10.22
N SER A 76 15.23 1.62 10.25
CA SER A 76 13.81 1.73 10.59
C SER A 76 13.58 2.43 11.94
N VAL A 77 14.02 1.82 13.04
CA VAL A 77 13.86 2.36 14.40
C VAL A 77 14.61 3.69 14.58
N SER A 78 15.81 3.78 14.02
CA SER A 78 16.69 4.95 14.10
C SER A 78 16.08 6.20 13.45
N SER A 79 15.47 6.06 12.28
CA SER A 79 14.83 7.18 11.59
C SER A 79 13.60 7.70 12.33
N TYR A 80 12.80 6.81 12.94
CA TYR A 80 11.66 7.20 13.78
C TYR A 80 12.13 7.92 15.05
N LEU A 81 13.14 7.40 15.74
CA LEU A 81 13.68 8.00 16.96
C LEU A 81 14.30 9.38 16.68
N LEU A 82 15.05 9.50 15.59
CA LEU A 82 15.65 10.76 15.18
C LEU A 82 14.57 11.80 14.84
N PHE A 83 13.54 11.40 14.09
CA PHE A 83 12.42 12.27 13.75
C PHE A 83 11.63 12.71 14.99
N ALA A 84 11.25 11.78 15.87
CA ALA A 84 10.53 12.08 17.11
C ALA A 84 11.33 13.01 18.02
N SER A 85 12.63 12.77 18.17
CA SER A 85 13.52 13.59 18.98
C SER A 85 13.73 14.97 18.38
N GLY A 86 13.93 15.06 17.07
CA GLY A 86 14.01 16.34 16.35
C GLY A 86 12.73 17.16 16.51
N LEU A 87 11.57 16.53 16.38
CA LEU A 87 10.26 17.16 16.58
C LEU A 87 10.10 17.64 18.03
N LEU A 88 10.42 16.80 19.01
CA LEU A 88 10.31 17.13 20.44
C LEU A 88 11.26 18.27 20.84
N LEU A 89 12.52 18.23 20.41
CA LEU A 89 13.49 19.29 20.65
C LEU A 89 13.07 20.60 20.00
N TYR A 90 12.51 20.55 18.80
CA TYR A 90 11.94 21.72 18.14
C TYR A 90 10.78 22.35 18.92
N PHE A 91 9.95 21.53 19.57
CA PHE A 91 8.90 22.04 20.47
C PHE A 91 9.46 22.62 21.77
N LEU A 92 10.46 21.96 22.38
CA LEU A 92 11.04 22.38 23.65
C LEU A 92 11.86 23.68 23.55
N GLU A 93 12.53 23.96 22.44
CA GLU A 93 13.44 25.13 22.32
C GLU A 93 12.70 26.49 22.24
N GLY A 94 11.37 26.50 22.26
CA GLY A 94 10.62 27.74 22.50
C GLY A 94 10.80 28.81 21.42
N GLN A 95 10.18 28.57 20.25
CA GLN A 95 9.49 29.60 19.46
C GLN A 95 10.24 30.90 19.06
N LYS A 96 11.58 30.96 18.92
CA LYS A 96 12.21 32.18 18.38
C LYS A 96 11.88 32.38 16.87
N SER A 97 11.49 33.61 16.55
CA SER A 97 10.64 34.04 15.42
C SER A 97 11.22 33.87 14.02
N ARG A 98 10.31 33.60 13.06
CA ARG A 98 10.38 33.73 11.58
C ARG A 98 11.71 33.33 10.92
N TRP A 99 11.68 32.19 10.25
CA TRP A 99 12.82 31.64 9.51
C TRP A 99 12.74 32.02 8.04
N GLN A 100 13.88 32.33 7.43
CA GLN A 100 14.04 32.48 5.98
C GLN A 100 14.97 31.38 5.49
N ILE A 101 14.46 30.48 4.66
CA ILE A 101 15.29 29.47 4.01
C ILE A 101 15.82 30.09 2.72
N ASN A 102 17.14 30.30 2.64
CA ASN A 102 17.80 30.68 1.39
C ASN A 102 18.09 29.39 0.61
N LEU A 103 17.28 29.10 -0.41
CA LEU A 103 17.62 28.08 -1.40
C LEU A 103 18.45 28.73 -2.51
N PRO A 104 19.50 28.07 -3.02
CA PRO A 104 20.39 28.68 -4.01
C PRO A 104 19.69 28.96 -5.37
N VAL A 105 18.50 28.42 -5.61
CA VAL A 105 17.79 28.49 -6.90
C VAL A 105 16.40 29.16 -6.77
N LEU A 106 15.88 29.33 -5.56
CA LEU A 106 14.52 29.85 -5.32
C LEU A 106 14.61 31.08 -4.42
N ASP A 107 13.83 32.12 -4.75
CA ASP A 107 13.65 33.30 -3.90
C ASP A 107 13.28 32.91 -2.46
N LYS A 108 13.57 33.81 -1.51
CA LYS A 108 13.34 33.56 -0.08
C LYS A 108 11.88 33.19 0.18
N PHE A 109 11.59 31.93 0.47
CA PHE A 109 10.27 31.49 0.89
C PHE A 109 10.12 31.72 2.40
N PRO A 110 9.24 32.63 2.84
CA PRO A 110 8.92 32.77 4.25
C PRO A 110 8.13 31.54 4.69
N VAL A 111 8.77 30.61 5.41
CA VAL A 111 8.06 29.47 5.97
C VAL A 111 7.47 29.89 7.30
N ASP A 112 6.14 30.04 7.34
CA ASP A 112 5.44 30.29 8.59
C ASP A 112 5.65 29.09 9.52
N ARG A 113 6.15 29.40 10.72
CA ARG A 113 6.40 28.46 11.79
C ARG A 113 5.15 27.64 12.13
N ASN A 114 3.97 28.24 12.10
CA ASN A 114 2.72 27.54 12.36
C ASN A 114 2.45 26.46 11.30
N ASN A 115 2.80 26.71 10.05
CA ASN A 115 2.64 25.76 8.96
C ASN A 115 3.60 24.58 9.10
N LEU A 116 4.82 24.83 9.54
CA LEU A 116 5.85 23.80 9.76
C LEU A 116 5.45 22.86 10.92
N VAL A 117 4.91 23.43 12.02
CA VAL A 117 4.35 22.66 13.15
C VAL A 117 3.17 21.80 12.70
N LYS A 118 2.23 22.38 11.95
CA LYS A 118 1.09 21.63 11.40
C LYS A 118 1.55 20.47 10.53
N LEU A 119 2.53 20.70 9.65
CA LEU A 119 3.09 19.67 8.77
C LEU A 119 3.77 18.56 9.56
N GLY A 120 4.60 18.89 10.57
CA GLY A 120 5.21 17.91 11.45
C GLY A 120 4.18 17.07 12.21
N ALA A 121 3.10 17.69 12.72
CA ALA A 121 2.01 16.99 13.39
C ALA A 121 1.23 16.06 12.43
N ILE A 122 0.91 16.52 11.21
CA ILE A 122 0.25 15.70 10.18
C ILE A 122 1.07 14.46 9.90
N LEU A 123 2.37 14.64 9.63
CA LEU A 123 3.27 13.53 9.38
C LEU A 123 3.28 12.57 10.58
N PHE A 124 3.52 13.08 11.79
CA PHE A 124 3.54 12.26 13.00
C PHE A 124 2.29 11.39 13.15
N PHE A 125 1.09 11.97 13.07
CA PHE A 125 -0.16 11.20 13.19
C PHE A 125 -0.38 10.25 12.01
N THR A 126 -0.04 10.67 10.79
CA THR A 126 -0.13 9.81 9.61
C THR A 126 0.74 8.56 9.79
N PHE A 127 1.95 8.72 10.32
CA PHE A 127 2.84 7.59 10.59
C PHE A 127 2.38 6.72 11.75
N LEU A 128 1.71 7.29 12.76
CA LEU A 128 1.13 6.51 13.83
C LEU A 128 -0.02 5.62 13.30
N VAL A 129 -0.83 6.15 12.38
CA VAL A 129 -1.98 5.47 11.78
C VAL A 129 -1.56 4.47 10.69
N TYR A 130 -0.49 4.75 9.95
CA TYR A 130 0.00 3.94 8.83
C TYR A 130 0.17 2.44 9.15
N PRO A 131 0.92 2.01 10.19
CA PRO A 131 1.11 0.58 10.47
C PRO A 131 -0.17 -0.12 10.95
N LEU A 132 -1.14 0.63 11.49
CA LEU A 132 -2.40 0.08 12.01
C LEU A 132 -3.44 -0.13 10.90
N THR A 133 -3.40 0.69 9.85
CA THR A 133 -4.48 0.78 8.87
C THR A 133 -4.03 0.53 7.43
N GLY A 134 -2.72 0.48 7.18
CA GLY A 134 -2.13 0.30 5.87
C GLY A 134 -1.91 1.60 5.10
N PRO A 135 -1.25 1.52 3.92
CA PRO A 135 -0.81 2.68 3.16
C PRO A 135 -1.97 3.54 2.64
N ASN A 136 -3.05 2.89 2.20
CA ASN A 136 -4.19 3.57 1.60
C ASN A 136 -4.87 4.51 2.59
N PHE A 137 -5.17 3.99 3.79
CA PHE A 137 -5.83 4.77 4.82
C PHE A 137 -4.90 5.82 5.42
N GLY A 138 -3.62 5.49 5.63
CA GLY A 138 -2.62 6.45 6.08
C GLY A 138 -2.55 7.68 5.17
N ALA A 139 -2.49 7.50 3.84
CA ALA A 139 -2.43 8.62 2.90
C ALA A 139 -3.70 9.48 2.92
N ILE A 140 -4.88 8.85 2.94
CA ILE A 140 -6.17 9.57 3.01
C ILE A 140 -6.28 10.34 4.33
N PHE A 141 -5.94 9.70 5.45
CA PHE A 141 -5.92 10.34 6.77
C PHE A 141 -4.98 11.55 6.80
N GLY A 142 -3.77 11.39 6.28
CA GLY A 142 -2.79 12.48 6.19
C GLY A 142 -3.30 13.65 5.36
N TYR A 143 -3.96 13.38 4.24
CA TYR A 143 -4.60 14.41 3.43
C TYR A 143 -5.74 15.13 4.17
N ILE A 144 -6.63 14.39 4.83
CA ILE A 144 -7.73 14.99 5.61
C ILE A 144 -7.17 15.84 6.77
N ALA A 145 -6.16 15.35 7.48
CA ALA A 145 -5.47 16.08 8.53
C ALA A 145 -4.82 17.37 7.99
N PHE A 146 -4.24 17.31 6.79
CA PHE A 146 -3.72 18.47 6.08
C PHE A 146 -4.79 19.52 5.82
N LEU A 147 -5.92 19.15 5.23
CA LEU A 147 -7.00 20.11 4.97
C LEU A 147 -7.53 20.73 6.27
N TYR A 148 -7.70 19.91 7.31
CA TYR A 148 -8.21 20.35 8.61
C TYR A 148 -7.27 21.38 9.26
N LEU A 149 -5.97 21.09 9.33
CA LEU A 149 -5.00 21.96 10.00
C LEU A 149 -4.69 23.24 9.21
N PHE A 150 -4.69 23.16 7.88
CA PHE A 150 -4.46 24.33 7.04
C PHE A 150 -5.72 25.16 6.80
N LYS A 151 -6.90 24.66 7.16
CA LYS A 151 -8.21 25.29 6.88
C LYS A 151 -8.38 25.63 5.39
N LYS A 152 -7.76 24.84 4.53
CA LYS A 152 -7.87 24.97 3.07
C LYS A 152 -8.63 23.75 2.59
N SER A 153 -9.80 23.95 1.97
CA SER A 153 -10.63 22.86 1.43
C SER A 153 -10.85 23.00 -0.08
N GLU A 154 -9.86 23.51 -0.80
CA GLU A 154 -9.92 23.61 -2.26
C GLU A 154 -9.61 22.24 -2.88
N GLY A 155 -10.41 21.80 -3.86
CA GLY A 155 -10.18 20.54 -4.57
C GLY A 155 -8.85 20.51 -5.33
N ARG A 156 -8.32 21.68 -5.66
CA ARG A 156 -6.98 21.90 -6.26
C ARG A 156 -5.87 21.10 -5.59
N TYR A 157 -5.86 21.02 -4.25
CA TYR A 157 -4.80 20.29 -3.54
C TYR A 157 -4.89 18.78 -3.77
N ALA A 158 -6.11 18.20 -3.81
CA ALA A 158 -6.29 16.79 -4.17
C ALA A 158 -5.82 16.52 -5.59
N PHE A 159 -6.14 17.40 -6.56
CA PHE A 159 -5.70 17.24 -7.94
C PHE A 159 -4.17 17.31 -8.09
N ILE A 160 -3.48 18.18 -7.34
CA ILE A 160 -2.02 18.23 -7.33
C ILE A 160 -1.44 16.91 -6.82
N VAL A 161 -1.99 16.34 -5.74
CA VAL A 161 -1.53 15.05 -5.20
C VAL A 161 -1.81 13.92 -6.19
N ALA A 162 -2.99 13.91 -6.83
CA ALA A 162 -3.32 12.93 -7.87
C ALA A 162 -2.35 13.02 -9.05
N LEU A 163 -2.06 14.23 -9.54
CA LEU A 163 -1.12 14.46 -10.63
C LEU A 163 0.29 13.99 -10.27
N PHE A 164 0.74 14.23 -9.04
CA PHE A 164 2.02 13.74 -8.54
C PHE A 164 2.12 12.21 -8.65
N PHE A 165 1.12 11.47 -8.16
CA PHE A 165 1.13 10.00 -8.26
C PHE A 165 1.03 9.51 -9.70
N LEU A 166 0.23 10.17 -10.53
CA LEU A 166 0.10 9.84 -11.95
C LEU A 166 1.43 10.01 -12.70
N ILE A 167 2.14 11.10 -12.45
CA ILE A 167 3.48 11.36 -13.02
C ILE A 167 4.49 10.33 -12.49
N LEU A 168 4.35 9.88 -11.24
CA LEU A 168 5.26 8.92 -10.63
C LEU A 168 5.13 7.51 -11.24
N CYS A 169 3.91 7.09 -11.65
CA CYS A 169 3.65 5.77 -12.25
C CYS A 169 4.62 5.35 -13.37
N PRO A 170 4.85 6.13 -14.45
CA PRO A 170 5.79 5.74 -15.51
C PRO A 170 7.22 5.55 -14.99
N PHE A 171 7.69 6.36 -14.04
CA PHE A 171 9.02 6.17 -13.43
C PHE A 171 9.11 4.86 -12.64
N LEU A 172 8.04 4.51 -11.91
CA LEU A 172 7.96 3.24 -11.18
C LEU A 172 7.94 2.03 -12.11
N LEU A 173 7.25 2.13 -13.25
CA LEU A 173 7.23 1.08 -14.27
C LEU A 173 8.61 0.92 -14.93
N ILE A 174 9.30 2.01 -15.27
CA ILE A 174 10.68 1.97 -15.77
C ILE A 174 11.62 1.32 -14.75
N ALA A 175 11.41 1.58 -13.46
CA ALA A 175 12.16 0.95 -12.37
C ALA A 175 11.77 -0.52 -12.08
N LYS A 176 10.89 -1.13 -12.89
CA LYS A 176 10.35 -2.49 -12.72
C LYS A 176 9.66 -2.71 -11.37
N ARG A 177 8.95 -1.70 -10.86
CA ARG A 177 8.21 -1.73 -9.59
C ARG A 177 6.69 -1.75 -9.83
N GLU A 178 6.22 -2.77 -10.55
CA GLU A 178 4.82 -2.90 -11.00
C GLU A 178 3.80 -2.77 -9.86
N LYS A 179 4.03 -3.45 -8.72
CA LYS A 179 3.13 -3.38 -7.57
C LYS A 179 2.98 -1.96 -7.00
N VAL A 180 4.08 -1.23 -6.89
CA VAL A 180 4.08 0.16 -6.35
C VAL A 180 3.45 1.12 -7.37
N ALA A 181 3.64 0.87 -8.66
CA ALA A 181 2.98 1.62 -9.73
C ALA A 181 1.46 1.41 -9.69
N GLU A 182 1.00 0.18 -9.48
CA GLU A 182 -0.43 -0.13 -9.31
C GLU A 182 -1.02 0.57 -8.08
N GLU A 183 -0.35 0.50 -6.93
CA GLU A 183 -0.77 1.22 -5.72
C GLU A 183 -0.81 2.75 -5.95
N SER A 184 0.16 3.30 -6.67
CA SER A 184 0.19 4.73 -7.03
C SER A 184 -0.96 5.13 -7.97
N ALA A 185 -1.33 4.25 -8.91
CA ALA A 185 -2.49 4.47 -9.77
C ALA A 185 -3.81 4.46 -8.97
N ILE A 186 -3.93 3.57 -7.97
CA ILE A 186 -5.07 3.55 -7.05
C ILE A 186 -5.14 4.86 -6.24
N PHE A 187 -4.01 5.36 -5.72
CA PHE A 187 -3.97 6.65 -5.05
C PHE A 187 -4.42 7.81 -5.94
N THR A 188 -3.96 7.82 -7.19
CA THR A 188 -4.38 8.80 -8.19
C THR A 188 -5.90 8.83 -8.31
N TYR A 189 -6.53 7.66 -8.43
CA TYR A 189 -7.99 7.55 -8.49
C TYR A 189 -8.68 8.08 -7.23
N TYR A 190 -8.20 7.70 -6.03
CA TYR A 190 -8.77 8.21 -4.78
C TYR A 190 -8.72 9.74 -4.69
N PHE A 191 -7.59 10.35 -5.03
CA PHE A 191 -7.45 11.80 -4.96
C PHE A 191 -8.24 12.52 -6.05
N LEU A 192 -8.40 11.95 -7.25
CA LEU A 192 -9.33 12.49 -8.26
C LEU A 192 -10.77 12.50 -7.73
N VAL A 193 -11.22 11.38 -7.15
CA VAL A 193 -12.57 11.29 -6.58
C VAL A 193 -12.74 12.30 -5.44
N ILE A 194 -11.80 12.36 -4.50
CA ILE A 194 -11.86 13.32 -3.39
C ILE A 194 -11.87 14.77 -3.90
N GLY A 195 -11.02 15.11 -4.88
CA GLY A 195 -10.97 16.44 -5.50
C GLY A 195 -12.28 16.82 -6.17
N THR A 196 -12.88 15.91 -6.94
CA THR A 196 -14.19 16.15 -7.58
C THR A 196 -15.29 16.40 -6.55
N PHE A 197 -15.35 15.62 -5.46
CA PHE A 197 -16.29 15.88 -4.37
C PHE A 197 -16.07 17.24 -3.71
N GLN A 198 -14.81 17.65 -3.52
CA GLN A 198 -14.49 18.95 -2.93
C GLN A 198 -14.95 20.11 -3.82
N GLU A 199 -14.73 20.04 -5.12
CA GLU A 199 -15.22 21.04 -6.07
C GLU A 199 -16.76 21.06 -6.14
N ILE A 200 -17.42 19.90 -6.12
CA ILE A 200 -18.88 19.83 -6.04
C ILE A 200 -19.39 20.54 -4.78
N ILE A 201 -18.77 20.27 -3.62
CA ILE A 201 -19.13 20.93 -2.36
C ILE A 201 -18.91 22.44 -2.45
N ASP A 202 -17.84 22.88 -3.11
CA ASP A 202 -17.53 24.30 -3.25
C ASP A 202 -18.54 25.02 -4.16
N MET A 203 -18.96 24.37 -5.26
CA MET A 203 -20.06 24.86 -6.11
C MET A 203 -21.36 25.04 -5.32
N PHE A 204 -21.69 24.12 -4.40
CA PHE A 204 -22.89 24.28 -3.54
C PHE A 204 -22.72 25.33 -2.43
N ARG A 205 -21.48 25.65 -2.02
CA ARG A 205 -21.20 26.66 -0.98
C ARG A 205 -21.26 28.09 -1.50
N SER A 206 -21.02 28.26 -2.80
CA SER A 206 -20.98 29.53 -3.50
C SER A 206 -22.23 29.65 -4.40
N PRO A 207 -23.45 29.80 -3.85
CA PRO A 207 -24.58 30.20 -4.67
C PRO A 207 -24.21 31.57 -5.24
N THR A 208 -24.12 31.62 -6.55
CA THR A 208 -23.80 32.76 -7.41
C THR A 208 -24.24 34.07 -6.76
N SER A 209 -23.30 34.80 -6.15
CA SER A 209 -23.51 36.21 -5.82
C SER A 209 -23.15 37.02 -7.07
N GLU A 210 -23.91 36.81 -8.13
CA GLU A 210 -24.05 37.75 -9.23
C GLU A 210 -25.38 38.47 -9.03
N ASP A 211 -25.58 39.05 -7.84
CA ASP A 211 -26.48 40.17 -7.69
C ASP A 211 -25.54 41.39 -7.63
N GLU A 212 -25.41 42.06 -8.76
CA GLU A 212 -24.85 43.41 -8.82
C GLU A 212 -25.47 44.26 -7.70
N PRO A 213 -24.71 45.13 -7.03
CA PRO A 213 -25.30 46.05 -6.09
C PRO A 213 -26.31 46.93 -6.86
N ILE A 214 -27.60 46.69 -6.64
CA ILE A 214 -28.63 47.67 -6.94
C ILE A 214 -28.25 48.89 -6.10
N GLU A 215 -27.79 49.95 -6.76
CA GLU A 215 -27.79 51.29 -6.20
C GLU A 215 -29.23 51.56 -5.75
N ASP A 216 -29.48 51.50 -4.44
CA ASP A 216 -30.74 51.88 -3.83
C ASP A 216 -30.49 53.12 -2.95
N ASP A 217 -30.60 54.24 -3.63
CA ASP A 217 -30.77 55.60 -3.14
C ASP A 217 -32.09 55.71 -2.36
N GLY A 218 -32.04 55.50 -1.05
CA GLY A 218 -33.27 55.54 -0.25
C GLY A 218 -33.09 55.54 1.25
N GLU A 219 -32.83 56.72 1.80
CA GLU A 219 -32.87 57.07 3.22
C GLU A 219 -34.18 56.59 3.90
N ASN A 220 -34.07 56.06 5.12
CA ASN A 220 -35.13 55.76 6.11
C ASN A 220 -35.65 54.31 6.23
N SER A 221 -34.86 53.42 6.86
CA SER A 221 -35.35 52.17 7.47
C SER A 221 -34.33 51.56 8.46
N LEU A 222 -33.92 52.34 9.47
CA LEU A 222 -32.82 51.96 10.38
C LEU A 222 -33.24 51.11 11.60
N GLY A 223 -34.51 50.70 11.69
CA GLY A 223 -35.08 50.10 12.92
C GLY A 223 -35.24 48.58 12.93
N TYR A 224 -35.33 47.90 11.79
CA TYR A 224 -35.77 46.50 11.72
C TYR A 224 -34.72 45.54 11.14
N THR A 225 -33.56 46.03 10.70
CA THR A 225 -32.64 45.25 9.86
C THR A 225 -31.64 44.42 10.64
N LEU A 226 -31.11 44.86 11.79
CA LEU A 226 -30.00 44.13 12.45
C LEU A 226 -30.41 42.80 13.10
N LEU A 227 -31.59 42.71 13.72
CA LEU A 227 -32.06 41.47 14.36
C LEU A 227 -32.47 40.42 13.33
N ASP A 228 -33.12 40.84 12.25
CA ASP A 228 -33.55 39.92 11.19
C ASP A 228 -32.37 39.50 10.31
N TYR A 229 -31.40 40.38 10.07
CA TYR A 229 -30.14 40.05 9.42
C TYR A 229 -29.31 39.06 10.26
N ARG A 230 -29.26 39.23 11.60
CA ARG A 230 -28.59 38.28 12.51
C ARG A 230 -29.29 36.92 12.52
N LYS A 231 -30.63 36.88 12.51
CA LYS A 231 -31.42 35.64 12.49
C LYS A 231 -31.29 34.90 11.16
N LYS A 232 -31.27 35.65 10.04
CA LYS A 232 -31.01 35.13 8.68
C LYS A 232 -29.58 34.58 8.57
N MET A 233 -28.57 35.31 9.04
CA MET A 233 -27.17 34.85 9.11
C MET A 233 -27.01 33.59 9.96
N HIS A 234 -27.67 33.52 11.12
CA HIS A 234 -27.55 32.39 12.03
C HIS A 234 -28.23 31.12 11.48
N SER A 235 -29.36 31.27 10.77
CA SER A 235 -30.02 30.13 10.11
C SER A 235 -29.19 29.57 8.95
N VAL A 236 -28.51 30.43 8.19
CA VAL A 236 -27.62 30.04 7.10
C VAL A 236 -26.38 29.32 7.65
N HIS A 237 -25.78 29.81 8.74
CA HIS A 237 -24.66 29.14 9.39
C HIS A 237 -25.04 27.76 9.97
N ILE A 238 -26.21 27.63 10.58
CA ILE A 238 -26.69 26.34 11.11
C ILE A 238 -26.97 25.35 9.97
N LYS A 239 -27.55 25.79 8.84
CA LYS A 239 -27.77 24.93 7.67
C LYS A 239 -26.45 24.48 7.03
N LYS A 240 -25.47 25.38 6.89
CA LYS A 240 -24.12 25.07 6.39
C LYS A 240 -23.37 24.10 7.33
N LEU A 241 -23.51 24.27 8.65
CA LEU A 241 -22.90 23.37 9.63
C LEU A 241 -23.52 21.97 9.59
N LYS A 242 -24.85 21.87 9.51
CA LYS A 242 -25.56 20.58 9.39
C LYS A 242 -25.23 19.84 8.09
N LEU A 243 -25.11 20.55 6.98
CA LEU A 243 -24.69 19.97 5.70
C LEU A 243 -23.23 19.48 5.76
N TYR A 244 -22.33 20.23 6.40
CA TYR A 244 -20.94 19.82 6.58
C TYR A 244 -20.82 18.56 7.46
N THR A 245 -21.56 18.51 8.57
CA THR A 245 -21.59 17.31 9.42
C THR A 245 -22.16 16.10 8.68
N ALA A 246 -23.19 16.29 7.84
CA ALA A 246 -23.77 15.21 7.06
C ALA A 246 -22.81 14.67 5.98
N LEU A 247 -22.07 15.56 5.30
CA LEU A 247 -21.09 15.15 4.28
C LEU A 247 -19.85 14.49 4.89
N VAL A 248 -19.35 15.01 6.00
CA VAL A 248 -18.27 14.36 6.77
C VAL A 248 -18.73 12.98 7.25
N PHE A 249 -19.98 12.86 7.70
CA PHE A 249 -20.55 11.57 8.10
C PHE A 249 -20.66 10.59 6.92
N ILE A 250 -21.08 11.04 5.73
CA ILE A 250 -21.10 10.23 4.51
C ILE A 250 -19.69 9.78 4.12
N LEU A 251 -18.70 10.68 4.20
CA LEU A 251 -17.31 10.33 3.94
C LEU A 251 -16.79 9.29 4.95
N ILE A 252 -17.12 9.46 6.23
CA ILE A 252 -16.80 8.48 7.27
C ILE A 252 -17.47 7.13 6.99
N LEU A 253 -18.72 7.11 6.53
CA LEU A 253 -19.42 5.87 6.14
C LEU A 253 -18.78 5.19 4.93
N ILE A 254 -18.32 5.95 3.94
CA ILE A 254 -17.60 5.41 2.78
C ILE A 254 -16.26 4.82 3.23
N LEU A 255 -15.50 5.55 4.06
CA LEU A 255 -14.22 5.08 4.60
C LEU A 255 -14.40 3.87 5.53
N ALA A 256 -15.46 3.85 6.35
CA ALA A 256 -15.83 2.71 7.16
C ALA A 256 -16.25 1.52 6.30
N GLY A 257 -16.97 1.74 5.19
CA GLY A 257 -17.32 0.71 4.21
C GLY A 257 -16.11 0.09 3.54
N ILE A 258 -15.12 0.90 3.16
CA ILE A 258 -13.83 0.43 2.62
C ILE A 258 -13.04 -0.35 3.69
N PHE A 259 -13.01 0.15 4.94
CA PHE A 259 -12.32 -0.48 6.07
C PHE A 259 -12.95 -1.81 6.47
N TYR A 260 -14.28 -1.87 6.59
CA TYR A 260 -15.02 -3.11 6.82
C TYR A 260 -14.89 -4.05 5.64
N GLY A 261 -14.93 -3.55 4.40
CA GLY A 261 -14.66 -4.34 3.20
C GLY A 261 -13.30 -5.02 3.24
N GLN A 262 -12.23 -4.26 3.53
CA GLN A 262 -10.87 -4.80 3.65
C GLN A 262 -10.75 -5.81 4.80
N LYS A 263 -11.33 -5.55 5.98
CA LYS A 263 -11.30 -6.49 7.11
C LYS A 263 -12.11 -7.77 6.80
N TYR A 264 -13.23 -7.64 6.11
CA TYR A 264 -14.07 -8.75 5.67
C TYR A 264 -13.36 -9.62 4.62
N LEU A 265 -12.68 -8.98 3.66
CA LEU A 265 -11.81 -9.64 2.67
C LEU A 265 -10.56 -10.29 3.32
N SER A 266 -9.96 -9.66 4.33
CA SER A 266 -8.78 -10.17 5.04
C SER A 266 -9.09 -11.34 5.98
N ASN A 267 -10.32 -11.47 6.48
CA ASN A 267 -10.75 -12.59 7.34
C ASN A 267 -11.21 -13.83 6.55
N GLY A 268 -10.96 -13.90 5.24
CA GLY A 268 -11.19 -15.10 4.43
C GLY A 268 -12.67 -15.46 4.18
N LYS A 269 -13.63 -14.69 4.72
CA LYS A 269 -15.04 -14.79 4.34
C LYS A 269 -15.26 -13.95 3.09
N LYS A 270 -15.21 -14.60 1.94
CA LYS A 270 -15.49 -14.00 0.63
C LYS A 270 -16.89 -13.38 0.65
N LEU A 271 -16.97 -12.08 0.39
CA LEU A 271 -18.23 -11.40 0.13
C LEU A 271 -18.73 -11.91 -1.24
N ASN A 272 -19.76 -12.75 -1.26
CA ASN A 272 -20.44 -13.19 -2.48
C ASN A 272 -21.29 -12.03 -3.04
N LEU A 273 -20.64 -10.98 -3.52
CA LEU A 273 -21.21 -10.17 -4.59
C LEU A 273 -20.89 -10.92 -5.88
N ASN A 274 -21.93 -11.32 -6.62
CA ASN A 274 -21.82 -12.05 -7.88
C ASN A 274 -21.29 -11.12 -8.99
N LEU A 275 -20.04 -10.71 -8.84
CA LEU A 275 -19.20 -10.06 -9.83
C LEU A 275 -18.01 -10.99 -10.01
N LYS A 276 -17.99 -11.64 -11.17
CA LYS A 276 -16.91 -12.51 -11.66
C LYS A 276 -15.56 -11.83 -11.42
N LEU A 277 -14.77 -12.25 -10.43
CA LEU A 277 -13.30 -12.24 -10.43
C LEU A 277 -12.74 -12.84 -9.11
N PHE A 278 -11.88 -13.86 -9.26
CA PHE A 278 -10.90 -14.44 -8.33
C PHE A 278 -11.33 -14.96 -6.95
N ASN A 279 -11.37 -16.28 -6.82
CA ASN A 279 -11.44 -17.00 -5.55
C ASN A 279 -10.17 -17.83 -5.29
N LYS A 280 -9.26 -17.26 -4.48
CA LYS A 280 -8.13 -17.93 -3.82
C LYS A 280 -8.63 -18.76 -2.64
N THR A 281 -8.16 -20.00 -2.43
CA THR A 281 -8.49 -20.76 -1.20
C THR A 281 -7.35 -21.64 -0.68
N SER A 282 -6.99 -21.35 0.57
CA SER A 282 -6.65 -22.21 1.73
C SER A 282 -5.48 -23.19 1.70
N LYS A 283 -4.69 -23.07 2.78
CA LYS A 283 -3.53 -23.88 3.19
C LYS A 283 -4.01 -24.90 4.23
N GLN A 284 -3.72 -26.19 4.06
CA GLN A 284 -3.87 -27.21 5.12
C GLN A 284 -2.69 -28.19 5.20
N LEU A 285 -2.55 -28.72 6.42
CA LEU A 285 -1.45 -29.43 7.11
C LEU A 285 -1.04 -30.78 6.47
N PRO A 286 0.18 -31.30 6.76
CA PRO A 286 0.64 -32.58 6.23
C PRO A 286 0.06 -33.77 7.01
N THR A 287 -0.38 -34.80 6.29
CA THR A 287 -0.79 -36.10 6.84
C THR A 287 0.32 -37.13 6.61
N VAL A 288 0.56 -37.94 7.64
CA VAL A 288 1.69 -38.85 7.84
C VAL A 288 1.63 -40.09 6.93
N THR A 289 2.78 -40.47 6.39
CA THR A 289 3.05 -41.62 5.52
C THR A 289 3.13 -42.94 6.31
N PRO A 290 2.51 -44.04 5.86
CA PRO A 290 2.96 -45.39 6.15
C PRO A 290 3.88 -45.97 5.05
N SER A 291 4.83 -46.75 5.52
CA SER A 291 5.93 -47.45 4.84
C SER A 291 5.46 -48.53 3.83
N PRO A 292 6.30 -48.94 2.84
CA PRO A 292 5.88 -49.76 1.69
C PRO A 292 5.84 -51.26 2.00
N ALA A 293 4.93 -51.96 1.33
CA ALA A 293 4.97 -53.40 1.10
C ALA A 293 5.39 -53.69 -0.35
N ASP A 294 6.32 -54.63 -0.51
CA ASP A 294 6.86 -55.13 -1.77
C ASP A 294 5.76 -55.55 -2.75
N MET A 295 5.86 -55.11 -4.02
CA MET A 295 5.14 -55.73 -5.12
C MET A 295 6.05 -55.98 -6.34
N SER A 296 5.90 -57.21 -6.83
CA SER A 296 6.35 -57.82 -8.08
C SER A 296 6.16 -56.91 -9.31
N PRO A 297 7.02 -56.99 -10.35
CA PRO A 297 6.90 -56.13 -11.53
C PRO A 297 5.66 -56.48 -12.36
N THR A 298 4.63 -55.68 -12.24
CA THR A 298 3.50 -55.62 -13.17
C THR A 298 3.97 -54.90 -14.45
N PRO A 299 3.70 -55.41 -15.67
CA PRO A 299 4.09 -54.73 -16.91
C PRO A 299 3.51 -53.31 -16.96
N THR A 300 4.38 -52.31 -17.11
CA THR A 300 4.01 -50.90 -17.23
C THR A 300 3.56 -50.61 -18.66
N LEU A 301 2.32 -50.13 -18.83
CA LEU A 301 1.74 -49.79 -20.12
C LEU A 301 2.52 -48.66 -20.81
N THR A 302 2.61 -48.72 -22.14
CA THR A 302 3.27 -47.68 -22.95
C THR A 302 2.36 -46.48 -23.21
N GLN A 303 2.94 -45.31 -23.56
CA GLN A 303 2.19 -44.07 -23.79
C GLN A 303 1.12 -44.21 -24.90
N VAL A 304 1.40 -45.02 -25.93
CA VAL A 304 0.45 -45.27 -27.04
C VAL A 304 -0.74 -46.09 -26.54
N GLU A 305 -0.49 -47.15 -25.78
CA GLU A 305 -1.54 -47.99 -25.21
C GLU A 305 -2.41 -47.25 -24.18
N LEU A 306 -1.81 -46.32 -23.42
CA LEU A 306 -2.55 -45.45 -22.51
C LEU A 306 -3.46 -44.50 -23.29
N LYS A 307 -2.96 -43.90 -24.38
CA LYS A 307 -3.75 -42.99 -25.22
C LYS A 307 -4.98 -43.68 -25.82
N ASP A 308 -4.82 -44.90 -26.31
CA ASP A 308 -5.90 -45.67 -26.95
C ASP A 308 -6.99 -46.13 -25.96
N ARG A 309 -6.66 -46.20 -24.67
CA ARG A 309 -7.58 -46.61 -23.60
C ARG A 309 -8.31 -45.46 -22.93
N ILE A 310 -7.89 -44.22 -23.18
CA ILE A 310 -8.56 -43.02 -22.66
C ILE A 310 -9.71 -42.65 -23.60
N ALA A 311 -10.85 -42.26 -23.03
CA ALA A 311 -12.00 -41.82 -23.82
C ALA A 311 -11.61 -40.61 -24.70
N SER A 312 -12.08 -40.59 -25.95
CA SER A 312 -11.79 -39.50 -26.90
C SER A 312 -12.18 -38.11 -26.36
N ASP A 313 -13.21 -38.06 -25.52
CA ASP A 313 -13.71 -36.83 -24.93
C ASP A 313 -12.74 -36.23 -23.91
N SER A 314 -11.85 -37.03 -23.31
CA SER A 314 -10.83 -36.56 -22.37
C SER A 314 -9.80 -35.63 -23.02
N PHE A 315 -9.69 -35.61 -24.36
CA PHE A 315 -8.81 -34.67 -25.10
C PHE A 315 -9.46 -33.31 -25.37
N ASN A 316 -10.78 -33.20 -25.19
CA ASN A 316 -11.53 -31.94 -25.33
C ASN A 316 -11.69 -31.18 -24.00
N LEU A 317 -11.17 -31.75 -22.90
CA LEU A 317 -11.15 -31.13 -21.58
C LEU A 317 -10.49 -29.76 -21.59
N LYS A 318 -11.03 -28.84 -20.80
CA LYS A 318 -10.44 -27.51 -20.60
C LYS A 318 -9.30 -27.62 -19.59
N VAL A 319 -8.08 -27.41 -20.06
CA VAL A 319 -6.85 -27.56 -19.27
C VAL A 319 -6.21 -26.21 -18.99
N SER A 320 -5.83 -25.96 -17.74
CA SER A 320 -5.02 -24.80 -17.34
C SER A 320 -3.66 -25.27 -16.84
N VAL A 321 -2.59 -24.65 -17.33
CA VAL A 321 -1.22 -24.90 -16.86
C VAL A 321 -0.66 -23.63 -16.22
N LEU A 322 -0.36 -23.69 -14.93
CA LEU A 322 0.15 -22.55 -14.16
C LEU A 322 1.61 -22.78 -13.77
N ASN A 323 2.43 -21.75 -13.94
CA ASN A 323 3.82 -21.76 -13.48
C ASN A 323 3.88 -21.43 -11.99
N GLY A 324 4.23 -22.43 -11.18
CA GLY A 324 4.52 -22.28 -9.74
C GLY A 324 6.00 -22.08 -9.43
N THR A 325 6.84 -21.79 -10.42
CA THR A 325 8.29 -21.66 -10.27
C THR A 325 8.80 -20.29 -10.75
N ASP A 326 10.09 -20.04 -10.53
CA ASP A 326 10.84 -18.92 -11.07
C ASP A 326 11.37 -19.16 -12.50
N ILE A 327 11.09 -20.33 -13.10
CA ILE A 327 11.56 -20.70 -14.44
C ILE A 327 10.64 -20.09 -15.50
N ALA A 328 11.12 -19.06 -16.20
CA ALA A 328 10.38 -18.41 -17.27
C ALA A 328 10.05 -19.38 -18.41
N GLY A 329 8.80 -19.36 -18.87
CA GLY A 329 8.33 -20.19 -19.99
C GLY A 329 7.98 -21.64 -19.64
N LEU A 330 8.13 -22.07 -18.38
CA LEU A 330 7.83 -23.45 -17.97
C LEU A 330 6.38 -23.84 -18.30
N ALA A 331 5.39 -23.04 -17.87
CA ALA A 331 3.98 -23.31 -18.17
C ALA A 331 3.67 -23.33 -19.68
N ALA A 332 4.30 -22.45 -20.45
CA ALA A 332 4.14 -22.42 -21.92
C ALA A 332 4.69 -23.70 -22.56
N SER A 333 5.88 -24.16 -22.14
CA SER A 333 6.50 -25.39 -22.64
C SER A 333 5.69 -26.64 -22.28
N THR A 334 5.17 -26.70 -21.05
CA THR A 334 4.26 -27.77 -20.60
C THR A 334 2.96 -27.76 -21.38
N GLY A 335 2.38 -26.58 -21.62
CA GLY A 335 1.18 -26.45 -22.45
C GLY A 335 1.41 -26.93 -23.89
N ALA A 336 2.60 -26.66 -24.45
CA ALA A 336 2.97 -27.17 -25.78
C ALA A 336 3.10 -28.71 -25.82
N LYS A 337 3.68 -29.33 -24.78
CA LYS A 337 3.72 -30.80 -24.65
C LYS A 337 2.31 -31.40 -24.65
N LEU A 338 1.38 -30.81 -23.89
CA LEU A 338 -0.02 -31.28 -23.82
C LEU A 338 -0.75 -31.10 -25.16
N LYS A 339 -0.58 -29.96 -25.84
CA LYS A 339 -1.15 -29.76 -27.18
C LYS A 339 -0.62 -30.79 -28.19
N THR A 340 0.67 -31.08 -28.14
CA THR A 340 1.31 -32.13 -28.97
C THR A 340 0.74 -33.51 -28.66
N ALA A 341 0.37 -33.78 -27.40
CA ALA A 341 -0.24 -35.05 -27.00
C ALA A 341 -1.71 -35.20 -27.41
N GLY A 342 -2.36 -34.11 -27.85
CA GLY A 342 -3.73 -34.10 -28.39
C GLY A 342 -4.75 -33.26 -27.60
N PHE A 343 -4.34 -32.55 -26.55
CA PHE A 343 -5.26 -31.70 -25.78
C PHE A 343 -5.55 -30.40 -26.55
N ASN A 344 -6.83 -30.15 -26.86
CA ASN A 344 -7.23 -29.04 -27.73
C ASN A 344 -7.31 -27.69 -26.99
N ASN A 345 -7.76 -27.72 -25.73
CA ASN A 345 -8.11 -26.53 -24.96
C ASN A 345 -7.14 -26.31 -23.80
N VAL A 346 -5.90 -25.87 -24.11
CA VAL A 346 -4.85 -25.63 -23.10
C VAL A 346 -4.52 -24.15 -22.96
N ASP A 347 -4.84 -23.61 -21.78
CA ASP A 347 -4.50 -22.26 -21.33
C ASP A 347 -3.24 -22.29 -20.44
N THR A 348 -2.44 -21.23 -20.47
CA THR A 348 -1.19 -21.13 -19.70
C THR A 348 -1.12 -19.83 -18.91
N GLY A 349 -0.58 -19.85 -17.70
CA GLY A 349 -0.45 -18.67 -16.85
C GLY A 349 0.60 -18.81 -15.75
N ASN A 350 0.62 -17.83 -14.85
CA ASN A 350 1.45 -17.86 -13.64
C ASN A 350 0.56 -17.95 -12.41
N THR A 351 0.99 -18.70 -11.39
CA THR A 351 0.38 -18.61 -10.06
C THR A 351 1.23 -17.72 -9.16
N PRO A 352 0.63 -16.93 -8.26
CA PRO A 352 1.39 -16.10 -7.31
C PRO A 352 2.11 -16.93 -6.23
N GLU A 353 1.78 -18.21 -6.09
CA GLU A 353 2.35 -19.09 -5.07
C GLU A 353 3.46 -19.96 -5.66
N ALA A 354 4.55 -20.13 -4.91
CA ALA A 354 5.65 -20.99 -5.30
C ALA A 354 5.36 -22.45 -4.89
N TYR A 355 5.51 -23.39 -5.83
CA TYR A 355 5.28 -24.81 -5.63
C TYR A 355 6.56 -25.62 -5.79
N GLN A 356 6.82 -26.50 -4.83
CA GLN A 356 7.97 -27.41 -4.90
C GLN A 356 7.67 -28.66 -5.72
N THR A 357 6.43 -29.17 -5.65
CA THR A 357 5.97 -30.38 -6.35
C THR A 357 4.95 -30.03 -7.43
N TRP A 358 4.85 -30.89 -8.45
CA TRP A 358 3.80 -30.80 -9.45
C TRP A 358 2.47 -31.19 -8.85
N ARG A 359 1.42 -30.42 -9.15
CA ARG A 359 0.06 -30.66 -8.67
C ARG A 359 -0.92 -30.72 -9.81
N LEU A 360 -1.83 -31.69 -9.76
CA LEU A 360 -2.97 -31.81 -10.64
C LEU A 360 -4.25 -31.66 -9.84
N SER A 361 -5.10 -30.71 -10.22
CA SER A 361 -6.49 -30.62 -9.77
C SER A 361 -7.40 -31.12 -10.88
N ILE A 362 -8.19 -32.15 -10.61
CA ILE A 362 -9.05 -32.82 -11.60
C ILE A 362 -10.50 -32.87 -11.13
N LYS A 363 -11.47 -32.50 -11.98
CA LYS A 363 -12.90 -32.54 -11.61
C LYS A 363 -13.43 -33.95 -11.41
N GLU A 364 -13.14 -34.83 -12.36
CA GLU A 364 -13.58 -36.22 -12.35
C GLU A 364 -12.35 -37.11 -12.39
N LYS A 365 -12.09 -37.79 -11.28
CA LYS A 365 -10.87 -38.59 -11.13
C LYS A 365 -10.89 -39.77 -12.10
N GLU A 366 -9.97 -39.76 -13.06
CA GLU A 366 -9.73 -40.84 -14.02
C GLU A 366 -8.27 -41.30 -13.93
N ASP A 367 -8.02 -42.50 -13.40
CA ASP A 367 -6.67 -42.97 -13.08
C ASP A 367 -5.79 -43.14 -14.34
N LEU A 368 -6.36 -43.63 -15.45
CA LEU A 368 -5.64 -43.77 -16.73
C LEU A 368 -5.19 -42.41 -17.29
N LEU A 369 -6.02 -41.38 -17.15
CA LEU A 369 -5.68 -40.02 -17.55
C LEU A 369 -4.53 -39.47 -16.71
N ILE A 370 -4.54 -39.72 -15.40
CA ILE A 370 -3.46 -39.32 -14.48
C ILE A 370 -2.14 -40.00 -14.86
N GLU A 371 -2.16 -41.31 -15.15
CA GLU A 371 -0.96 -42.04 -15.60
C GLU A 371 -0.45 -41.53 -16.94
N TYR A 372 -1.34 -41.26 -17.89
CA TYR A 372 -0.99 -40.69 -19.18
C TYR A 372 -0.38 -39.29 -19.06
N LEU A 373 -0.91 -38.43 -18.20
CA LEU A 373 -0.34 -37.11 -17.91
C LEU A 373 1.06 -37.22 -17.28
N LYS A 374 1.28 -38.16 -16.34
CA LYS A 374 2.61 -38.43 -15.79
C LYS A 374 3.60 -38.86 -16.88
N ALA A 375 3.16 -39.73 -17.80
CA ALA A 375 3.98 -40.19 -18.91
C ALA A 375 4.36 -39.05 -19.88
N ILE A 376 3.39 -38.23 -20.32
CA ILE A 376 3.64 -37.10 -21.24
C ILE A 376 4.58 -36.05 -20.62
N LEU A 377 4.40 -35.80 -19.33
CA LEU A 377 5.16 -34.76 -18.61
C LEU A 377 6.45 -35.30 -18.00
N GLU A 378 6.73 -36.60 -18.15
CA GLU A 378 7.92 -37.28 -17.63
C GLU A 378 8.06 -37.11 -16.10
N LEU A 379 6.95 -37.23 -15.36
CA LEU A 379 6.88 -36.99 -13.92
C LEU A 379 6.87 -38.30 -13.14
N LYS A 380 7.76 -38.43 -12.15
CA LYS A 380 7.69 -39.54 -11.18
C LYS A 380 6.57 -39.36 -10.17
N GLN A 381 6.38 -38.13 -9.70
CA GLN A 381 5.36 -37.76 -8.73
C GLN A 381 4.47 -36.65 -9.27
N LEU A 382 3.17 -36.79 -9.05
CA LEU A 382 2.16 -35.79 -9.35
C LEU A 382 1.14 -35.82 -8.22
N ASP A 383 1.05 -34.74 -7.45
CA ASP A 383 0.12 -34.63 -6.34
C ASP A 383 -1.27 -34.37 -6.91
N VAL A 384 -2.18 -35.34 -6.81
CA VAL A 384 -3.54 -35.25 -7.37
C VAL A 384 -4.52 -34.85 -6.29
N ILE A 385 -5.31 -33.81 -6.56
CA ILE A 385 -6.44 -33.37 -5.74
C ILE A 385 -7.72 -33.33 -6.59
N GLU A 386 -8.85 -33.68 -5.98
CA GLU A 386 -10.15 -33.52 -6.64
C GLU A 386 -10.56 -32.05 -6.60
N ALA A 387 -11.00 -31.55 -7.75
CA ALA A 387 -11.42 -30.17 -7.89
C ALA A 387 -12.80 -29.99 -7.22
N THR A 388 -12.98 -28.90 -6.49
CA THR A 388 -14.29 -28.56 -5.91
C THR A 388 -15.31 -28.31 -7.02
N GLY A 389 -16.60 -28.60 -6.78
CA GLY A 389 -17.71 -28.54 -7.75
C GLY A 389 -18.01 -27.20 -8.45
N GLY A 390 -17.13 -26.20 -8.35
CA GLY A 390 -17.17 -24.93 -9.09
C GLY A 390 -15.90 -24.64 -9.91
N ALA A 391 -15.05 -25.64 -10.16
CA ALA A 391 -13.82 -25.46 -10.93
C ALA A 391 -14.11 -25.03 -12.39
N VAL A 392 -13.35 -24.04 -12.87
CA VAL A 392 -13.50 -23.50 -14.24
C VAL A 392 -12.89 -24.42 -15.28
N TYR A 393 -11.79 -25.09 -14.91
CA TYR A 393 -11.06 -26.03 -15.75
C TYR A 393 -11.36 -27.46 -15.30
N ASP A 394 -11.39 -28.39 -16.24
CA ASP A 394 -11.55 -29.80 -15.95
C ASP A 394 -10.24 -30.39 -15.40
N LEU A 395 -9.11 -29.86 -15.88
CA LEU A 395 -7.76 -30.13 -15.39
C LEU A 395 -7.02 -28.82 -15.11
N GLU A 396 -6.46 -28.68 -13.92
CA GLU A 396 -5.51 -27.60 -13.60
C GLU A 396 -4.19 -28.19 -13.13
N ILE A 397 -3.12 -27.93 -13.88
CA ILE A 397 -1.77 -28.43 -13.62
C ILE A 397 -0.91 -27.27 -13.15
N ILE A 398 -0.35 -27.39 -11.95
CA ILE A 398 0.62 -26.43 -11.42
C ILE A 398 2.00 -27.05 -11.53
N ALA A 399 2.86 -26.44 -12.37
CA ALA A 399 4.23 -26.87 -12.56
C ALA A 399 5.09 -26.47 -11.34
N GLY A 400 5.73 -27.45 -10.71
CA GLY A 400 6.60 -27.27 -9.54
C GLY A 400 8.09 -27.42 -9.86
N LYS A 401 8.94 -27.05 -8.90
CA LYS A 401 10.41 -27.03 -9.07
C LYS A 401 11.05 -28.42 -9.16
N SER A 402 10.48 -29.43 -8.50
CA SER A 402 10.97 -30.80 -8.53
C SER A 402 10.15 -31.64 -9.51
N SER A 403 10.78 -32.05 -10.62
CA SER A 403 10.26 -33.09 -11.52
C SER A 403 10.88 -34.47 -11.26
N GLN A 404 11.69 -34.62 -10.20
CA GLN A 404 12.52 -35.80 -9.97
C GLN A 404 11.81 -36.95 -9.28
#